data_AF-A0A950LTA4-F1
#
_entry.id   AF-A0A950LTA4-F1
#
_cell.length_a   1.000
_cell.length_b   1.000
_cell.length_c   1.000
_cell.angle_alpha   90.00
_cell.angle_beta   90.00
_cell.angle_gamma   90.00
#
_symmetry.space_group_name_H-M   'P 1'
#
loop_
_entity.id
_entity.type
_entity.pdbx_description
1 polymer ?
#
loop_
_entity_poly.entity_id
_entity_poly.type
_entity_poly.pdbx_seq_one_letter_code
_entity_poly.pdbx_strand_id
1 'polypeptide(L)'
;MTFNQCTFIGHVGADAKLLTTGTEKSFLKFRLAVSDISGKDEATLWLTILVWNGERAVRLAPFVLKGSLVLVTGRISLHAYTTP
;
A
#
# COMPACT_ATOMS: atom_id res chain seq x y z
N MET A 1 -7.95 -16.71 18.67
CA MET A 1 -6.80 -16.25 17.86
C MET A 1 -7.36 -15.80 16.52
N THR A 2 -7.07 -14.58 16.07
CA THR A 2 -7.68 -14.03 14.85
C THR A 2 -6.63 -13.97 13.74
N PHE A 3 -7.00 -14.40 12.53
CA PHE A 3 -6.14 -14.40 11.35
C PHE A 3 -6.59 -13.29 10.38
N ASN A 4 -5.71 -12.35 10.08
CA ASN A 4 -5.96 -11.24 9.15
C ASN A 4 -4.84 -11.21 8.11
N GLN A 5 -5.14 -11.75 6.94
CA GLN A 5 -4.24 -11.82 5.79
C GLN A 5 -4.98 -11.38 4.54
N CYS A 6 -4.37 -10.48 3.77
CA CYS A 6 -4.87 -10.02 2.48
C CYS A 6 -3.73 -10.02 1.45
N THR A 7 -4.08 -10.29 0.19
CA THR A 7 -3.14 -10.25 -0.94
C THR A 7 -3.77 -9.49 -2.09
N PHE A 8 -3.03 -8.56 -2.68
CA PHE A 8 -3.46 -7.73 -3.79
C PHE A 8 -2.37 -7.64 -4.84
N ILE A 9 -2.76 -7.61 -6.10
CA ILE A 9 -1.87 -7.29 -7.22
C ILE A 9 -2.44 -6.07 -7.95
N GLY A 10 -1.58 -5.11 -8.28
CA GLY A 10 -2.04 -3.88 -8.89
C GLY A 10 -0.92 -2.95 -9.31
N HIS A 11 -1.30 -1.81 -9.88
CA HIS A 11 -0.37 -0.81 -10.36
C HIS A 11 -0.19 0.31 -9.33
N VAL A 12 1.04 0.75 -9.16
CA VAL A 12 1.38 1.86 -8.27
C VAL A 12 0.88 3.18 -8.88
N GLY A 13 0.01 3.90 -8.17
CA GLY A 13 -0.59 5.13 -8.70
C GLY A 13 0.34 6.35 -8.70
N ALA A 14 1.35 6.34 -7.83
CA ALA A 14 2.36 7.39 -7.70
C ALA A 14 3.61 6.84 -7.03
N ASP A 15 4.78 7.44 -7.31
CA ASP A 15 6.06 7.05 -6.73
C ASP A 15 5.97 6.92 -5.21
N ALA A 16 6.60 5.87 -4.68
CA ALA A 16 6.57 5.59 -3.27
C ALA A 16 7.31 6.67 -2.47
N LYS A 17 6.70 7.08 -1.35
CA LYS A 17 7.25 8.08 -0.44
C LYS A 17 7.82 7.39 0.79
N LEU A 18 9.12 7.52 0.99
CA LEU A 18 9.77 7.15 2.23
C LEU A 18 9.51 8.27 3.25
N LEU A 19 8.84 7.94 4.34
CA LEU A 19 8.51 8.85 5.42
C LEU A 19 9.20 8.40 6.69
N THR A 20 9.61 9.34 7.52
CA THR A 20 10.26 9.07 8.80
C THR A 20 9.38 9.61 9.92
N THR A 21 9.05 8.78 10.90
CA THR A 21 8.45 9.26 12.15
C THR A 21 9.55 9.78 13.09
N GLY A 22 9.21 10.72 13.97
CA GLY A 22 10.15 11.37 14.90
C GLY A 22 10.93 10.43 15.84
N THR A 23 10.64 9.13 15.83
CA THR A 23 11.37 8.09 16.58
C THR A 23 12.25 7.21 15.66
N GLU A 24 12.85 7.80 14.62
CA GLU A 24 13.78 7.14 13.66
C GLU A 24 13.23 5.95 12.85
N LYS A 25 11.93 5.65 12.95
CA LYS A 25 11.33 4.57 12.15
C LYS A 25 10.93 5.12 10.80
N SER A 26 11.63 4.71 9.74
CA SER A 26 11.19 4.96 8.37
C SER A 26 10.09 3.97 7.96
N PHE A 27 9.14 4.43 7.17
CA PHE A 27 8.11 3.60 6.55
C PHE A 27 7.86 4.05 5.11
N LEU A 28 7.49 3.11 4.25
CA LEU A 28 7.17 3.40 2.85
C LEU A 28 5.66 3.54 2.71
N LYS A 29 5.22 4.60 2.01
CA LYS A 29 3.81 4.84 1.69
C LYS A 29 3.63 4.99 0.19
N PHE A 30 2.70 4.21 -0.37
CA PHE A 30 2.29 4.35 -1.77
C PHE A 30 0.81 3.97 -1.94
N ARG A 31 0.24 4.32 -3.09
CA ARG A 31 -1.14 3.94 -3.46
C ARG A 31 -1.10 2.82 -4.49
N LEU A 32 -1.92 1.80 -4.28
CA LEU A 32 -2.08 0.67 -5.19
C LEU A 32 -3.47 0.74 -5.82
N ALA A 33 -3.50 0.75 -7.15
CA ALA A 33 -4.71 0.58 -7.94
C ALA A 33 -4.89 -0.90 -8.27
N VAL A 34 -5.95 -1.51 -7.77
CA VAL A 34 -6.36 -2.87 -8.10
C VAL A 34 -7.59 -2.75 -9.00
N SER A 35 -7.40 -3.04 -10.29
CA SER A 35 -8.51 -3.05 -11.25
C SER A 35 -9.34 -4.31 -11.03
N ASP A 36 -10.63 -4.11 -10.79
CA ASP A 36 -11.64 -5.15 -10.78
C ASP A 36 -12.44 -5.03 -12.07
N ILE A 37 -12.23 -5.99 -12.98
CA ILE A 37 -12.89 -6.04 -14.27
C ILE A 37 -13.95 -7.13 -14.18
N SER A 38 -15.20 -6.73 -13.97
CA SER A 38 -16.35 -7.63 -13.94
C SER A 38 -17.28 -7.30 -15.10
N GLY A 39 -17.17 -8.06 -16.19
CA GLY A 39 -18.02 -7.86 -17.37
C GLY A 39 -17.74 -6.54 -18.08
N LYS A 40 -18.72 -5.61 -18.07
CA LYS A 40 -18.63 -4.29 -18.72
C LYS A 40 -18.24 -3.16 -17.77
N ASP A 41 -18.25 -3.42 -16.47
CA ASP A 41 -17.95 -2.42 -15.45
C ASP A 41 -16.49 -2.55 -15.02
N GLU A 42 -15.75 -1.46 -15.14
CA GLU A 42 -14.39 -1.33 -14.63
C GLU A 42 -14.44 -0.53 -13.33
N ALA A 43 -14.16 -1.20 -12.22
CA ALA A 43 -14.00 -0.56 -10.91
C ALA A 43 -12.52 -0.61 -10.51
N THR A 44 -12.03 0.43 -9.83
CA THR A 44 -10.67 0.42 -9.27
C THR A 44 -10.73 0.54 -7.76
N LEU A 45 -10.25 -0.49 -7.07
CA LEU A 45 -10.02 -0.44 -5.64
C LEU A 45 -8.69 0.26 -5.38
N TRP A 46 -8.75 1.40 -4.70
CA TRP A 46 -7.58 2.16 -4.29
C TRP A 46 -7.19 1.83 -2.85
N LEU A 47 -5.98 1.28 -2.68
CA LEU A 47 -5.44 0.91 -1.38
C LEU A 47 -4.26 1.81 -1.02
N THR A 48 -4.22 2.24 0.25
CA THR A 48 -3.02 2.87 0.82
C THR A 48 -2.17 1.78 1.45
N ILE A 49 -0.97 1.56 0.91
CA ILE A 49 -0.03 0.56 1.41
C ILE A 49 0.98 1.24 2.31
N LEU A 50 1.19 0.64 3.50
CA LEU A 50 2.17 1.09 4.50
C LEU A 50 3.14 -0.05 4.80
N VAL A 51 4.42 0.16 4.50
CA VAL A 51 5.50 -0.78 4.85
C VAL A 51 6.24 -0.25 6.07
N TRP A 52 5.92 -0.80 7.24
CA TRP A 52 6.46 -0.34 8.54
C TRP A 52 7.87 -0.88 8.87
N ASN A 53 8.36 -1.88 8.14
CA ASN A 53 9.71 -2.37 8.34
C ASN A 53 10.71 -1.38 7.71
N GLY A 54 11.42 -0.60 8.54
CA GLY A 54 12.29 0.48 8.09
C GLY A 54 13.35 0.06 7.08
N GLU A 55 14.02 -1.07 7.30
CA GLU A 55 15.03 -1.58 6.37
C GLU A 55 14.43 -1.97 5.01
N ARG A 56 13.30 -2.71 5.03
CA ARG A 56 12.59 -3.05 3.77
C ARG A 56 12.05 -1.82 3.08
N ALA A 57 11.55 -0.85 3.83
CA ALA A 57 11.00 0.39 3.30
C ALA A 57 12.06 1.17 2.52
N VAL A 58 13.27 1.31 3.08
CA VAL A 58 14.40 1.99 2.41
C VAL A 58 14.82 1.24 1.15
N ARG A 59 14.96 -0.10 1.24
CA ARG A 59 15.37 -0.93 0.09
C ARG A 59 14.33 -0.96 -1.03
N LEU A 60 13.03 -0.93 -0.70
CA LEU A 60 11.94 -0.99 -1.69
C LEU A 60 11.64 0.36 -2.35
N ALA A 61 11.93 1.48 -1.66
CA ALA A 61 11.65 2.82 -2.16
C ALA A 61 12.07 3.06 -3.63
N PRO A 62 13.28 2.71 -4.10
CA PRO A 62 13.69 2.96 -5.49
C PRO A 62 13.00 2.07 -6.51
N PHE A 63 12.38 0.95 -6.11
CA PHE A 63 11.75 -0.01 -7.03
C PHE A 63 10.25 0.22 -7.20
N VAL A 64 9.61 0.90 -6.23
CA VAL A 64 8.17 1.15 -6.23
C VAL A 64 7.89 2.51 -6.86
N LEU A 65 7.92 2.53 -8.20
CA LEU A 65 7.68 3.72 -9.03
C LEU A 65 6.25 3.71 -9.59
N LYS A 66 5.77 4.87 -10.04
CA LYS A 66 4.47 4.99 -10.71
C LYS A 66 4.39 4.02 -11.89
N GLY A 67 3.28 3.28 -11.97
CA GLY A 67 3.02 2.30 -13.02
C GLY A 67 3.66 0.93 -12.78
N SER A 68 4.51 0.76 -11.77
CA SER A 68 5.03 -0.57 -11.42
C SER A 68 3.89 -1.51 -11.01
N LEU A 69 3.87 -2.71 -11.59
CA LEU A 69 3.01 -3.81 -11.16
C LEU A 69 3.63 -4.47 -9.92
N VAL A 70 2.90 -4.48 -8.80
CA VAL A 70 3.40 -5.03 -7.53
C VAL A 70 2.38 -5.96 -6.88
N LEU A 71 2.89 -7.04 -6.29
CA LEU A 71 2.14 -7.93 -5.40
C LEU A 71 2.36 -7.46 -3.95
N VAL A 72 1.28 -7.26 -3.21
CA VAL A 72 1.29 -6.86 -1.80
C VAL A 72 0.59 -7.91 -0.98
N THR A 73 1.28 -8.46 0.02
CA THR A 73 0.70 -9.35 1.04
C THR A 73 0.89 -8.73 2.40
N GLY A 74 -0.16 -8.75 3.23
CA GLY A 74 -0.12 -8.16 4.56
C GLY A 74 -1.43 -8.32 5.31
N ARG A 75 -1.75 -7.32 6.13
CA ARG A 75 -2.98 -7.24 6.92
C ARG A 75 -3.70 -5.92 6.62
N ILE A 76 -5.03 -5.94 6.64
CA ILE A 76 -5.83 -4.71 6.59
C ILE A 76 -5.93 -4.12 8.00
N SER A 77 -5.73 -2.81 8.12
CA SER A 77 -5.90 -2.04 9.36
C SER A 77 -7.00 -1.00 9.18
N LEU A 78 -8.00 -1.03 10.04
CA LEU A 78 -9.07 -0.03 10.05
C LEU A 78 -8.69 1.11 11.00
N HIS A 79 -8.67 2.33 10.49
CA HIS A 79 -8.53 3.54 11.30
C HIS A 79 -9.86 4.28 11.28
N ALA A 80 -10.59 4.25 12.39
CA ALA A 80 -11.82 5.02 12.54
C ALA A 80 -11.46 6.51 12.55
N TYR A 81 -12.11 7.27 11.67
CA TYR A 81 -12.00 8.73 11.63
C TYR A 81 -13.32 9.32 12.10
N THR A 82 -13.28 10.16 13.13
CA THR A 82 -14.43 10.93 13.60
C THR A 82 -14.31 12.35 13.06
N THR A 83 -15.26 12.77 12.25
CA THR A 83 -15.40 14.19 11.88
C THR A 83 -15.85 14.97 13.11
N PRO A 84 -15.20 16.10 13.45
CA PRO A 84 -15.62 16.95 14.56
C PRO A 84 -17.00 17.58 14.34
#